data_AF-A0A5C6AGQ9-F1
#
_entry.id   AF-A0A5C6AGQ9-F1
#
_cell.length_a   1.000
_cell.length_b   1.000
_cell.length_c   1.000
_cell.angle_alpha   90.00
_cell.angle_beta   90.00
_cell.angle_gamma   90.00
#
_symmetry.space_group_name_H-M   'P 1'
#
loop_
_entity.id
_entity.type
_entity.pdbx_description
1 polymer ?
#
loop_
_entity_poly.entity_id
_entity_poly.type
_entity_poly.pdbx_seq_one_letter_code
_entity_poly.pdbx_strand_id
1 'polypeptide(L)' 'MTADQLISDAALLPTSDRLRIAQAIWDSLPEDACPAPGPEFQAELDRRMAKYRENPGSGMTIDELRARLEADRAK' A
#
# COMPACT_ATOMS: atom_id res chain seq x y z
N MET A 1 -11.25 7.87 -24.20
CA MET A 1 -10.95 6.65 -23.42
C MET A 1 -11.46 6.86 -22.01
N THR A 2 -12.24 5.93 -21.45
CA THR A 2 -12.72 6.00 -20.05
C THR A 2 -11.75 5.26 -19.12
N ALA A 3 -11.84 5.50 -17.81
CA ALA A 3 -11.05 4.75 -16.82
C ALA A 3 -11.34 3.24 -16.90
N ASP A 4 -12.62 2.86 -17.02
CA ASP A 4 -13.03 1.45 -17.13
C ASP A 4 -12.48 0.77 -18.38
N GLN A 5 -12.44 1.48 -19.52
CA GLN A 5 -11.85 0.97 -20.75
C GLN A 5 -10.33 0.79 -20.59
N LEU A 6 -9.63 1.77 -20.02
CA LEU A 6 -8.19 1.69 -19.78
C LEU A 6 -7.84 0.52 -18.84
N ILE A 7 -8.62 0.31 -17.79
CA ILE A 7 -8.44 -0.80 -16.85
C ILE A 7 -8.66 -2.13 -17.56
N SER A 8 -9.71 -2.25 -18.37
CA SER A 8 -10.01 -3.46 -19.15
C SER A 8 -8.90 -3.79 -20.14
N ASP A 9 -8.38 -2.78 -20.84
CA ASP A 9 -7.29 -2.95 -21.81
C ASP A 9 -5.97 -3.31 -21.10
N ALA A 10 -5.65 -2.65 -19.99
CA ALA A 10 -4.47 -2.96 -19.18
C ALA A 10 -4.53 -4.38 -18.62
N ALA A 11 -5.72 -4.90 -18.28
CA ALA A 11 -5.88 -6.25 -17.75
C ALA A 11 -5.43 -7.36 -18.72
N LEU A 12 -5.40 -7.08 -20.03
CA LEU A 12 -4.95 -7.99 -21.08
C LEU A 12 -3.42 -8.09 -21.19
N LEU A 13 -2.67 -7.20 -20.54
CA LEU A 13 -1.21 -7.15 -20.61
C LEU A 13 -0.54 -8.15 -19.64
N PRO A 14 0.72 -8.52 -19.90
CA PRO A 14 1.53 -9.26 -18.94
C PRO A 14 1.60 -8.54 -17.58
N THR A 15 1.72 -9.30 -16.49
CA THR A 15 1.78 -8.76 -15.12
C THR A 15 2.80 -7.64 -14.96
N SER A 16 3.98 -7.77 -15.57
CA SER A 16 5.03 -6.74 -15.51
C SER A 16 4.57 -5.39 -16.07
N ASP A 17 3.81 -5.41 -17.16
CA ASP A 17 3.37 -4.19 -17.83
C ASP A 17 2.20 -3.55 -17.08
N ARG A 18 1.32 -4.38 -16.51
CA ARG A 18 0.26 -3.92 -15.60
C ARG A 18 0.84 -3.19 -14.39
N LEU A 19 1.88 -3.75 -13.77
CA LEU A 19 2.57 -3.12 -12.64
C LEU A 19 3.26 -1.81 -13.05
N ARG A 20 3.90 -1.78 -14.23
CA ARG A 20 4.52 -0.55 -14.76
C ARG A 20 3.48 0.54 -14.97
N ILE A 21 2.32 0.22 -15.53
CA ILE A 21 1.22 1.19 -15.74
C ILE A 21 0.69 1.69 -14.40
N ALA A 22 0.42 0.79 -13.44
CA ALA A 22 -0.06 1.17 -12.12
C ALA A 22 0.91 2.15 -11.42
N GLN A 23 2.22 1.86 -11.48
CA GLN A 23 3.26 2.73 -10.93
C GLN A 23 3.29 4.09 -11.64
N ALA A 24 3.28 4.11 -12.98
CA ALA A 24 3.32 5.36 -13.74
C ALA A 24 2.10 6.26 -13.47
N ILE A 25 0.91 5.67 -13.29
CA ILE A 25 -0.28 6.41 -12.89
C ILE A 25 -0.10 6.96 -11.47
N TRP A 26 0.37 6.13 -10.54
CA TRP A 26 0.61 6.54 -9.15
C TRP A 26 1.62 7.70 -9.05
N ASP A 27 2.75 7.60 -9.76
CA ASP A 27 3.80 8.62 -9.78
C ASP A 27 3.35 9.94 -10.44
N SER A 28 2.28 9.92 -11.23
CA SER A 28 1.73 11.11 -11.87
C SER A 28 0.81 11.93 -10.97
N LEU A 29 0.42 11.38 -9.80
CA LEU A 29 -0.46 12.07 -8.86
C LEU A 29 0.29 13.16 -8.09
N PRO A 30 -0.33 14.31 -7.81
CA PRO A 30 0.27 15.32 -6.93
C PRO A 30 0.34 14.83 -5.48
N GLU A 31 1.22 15.45 -4.67
CA GLU A 31 1.45 15.03 -3.27
C GLU A 31 0.19 15.09 -2.40
N ASP A 32 -0.74 15.99 -2.72
CA ASP A 32 -2.02 16.17 -2.03
C ASP A 32 -3.17 15.33 -2.61
N ALA A 33 -2.89 14.45 -3.59
CA ALA A 33 -3.89 13.57 -4.18
C ALA A 33 -4.42 12.51 -3.20
N CYS A 34 -3.71 12.25 -2.11
CA CYS A 34 -4.10 11.24 -1.14
C CYS A 34 -5.33 11.73 -0.34
N PRO A 35 -6.50 11.08 -0.48
CA PRO A 35 -7.67 11.49 0.27
C PRO A 35 -7.44 11.28 1.77
N ALA A 36 -8.04 12.14 2.59
CA ALA A 36 -8.07 11.94 4.03
C ALA A 36 -8.68 10.55 4.33
N PRO A 37 -8.09 9.79 5.27
CA PRO A 37 -8.61 8.48 5.62
C PRO A 37 -10.03 8.61 6.17
N GLY A 38 -10.88 7.64 5.83
CA GLY A 38 -12.22 7.55 6.41
C GLY A 38 -12.16 7.39 7.95
N PRO A 39 -13.24 7.71 8.68
CA PRO A 39 -13.23 7.73 10.14
C PRO A 39 -12.76 6.42 10.79
N GLU A 40 -13.18 5.27 10.25
CA GLU A 40 -12.78 3.96 10.77
C GLU A 40 -11.28 3.70 10.58
N PHE A 41 -10.74 4.11 9.43
CA PHE A 41 -9.32 3.94 9.16
C PHE A 41 -8.48 4.87 10.02
N GLN A 42 -8.90 6.13 10.19
CA GLN A 42 -8.26 7.06 11.10
C GLN A 42 -8.26 6.54 12.54
N ALA A 43 -9.39 6.02 13.03
CA ALA A 43 -9.49 5.45 14.37
C ALA A 43 -8.53 4.28 14.58
N GLU A 44 -8.35 3.41 13.57
CA GLU A 44 -7.38 2.31 13.64
C GLU A 44 -5.94 2.81 13.63
N LEU A 45 -5.63 3.84 12.84
CA LEU A 45 -4.30 4.48 12.85
C LEU A 45 -4.00 5.09 14.22
N ASP A 46 -4.96 5.80 14.81
CA ASP A 46 -4.82 6.41 16.14
C ASP A 46 -4.63 5.34 17.22
N ARG A 47 -5.40 4.25 17.17
CA ARG A 47 -5.27 3.11 18.11
C ARG A 47 -3.88 2.46 18.00
N ARG A 48 -3.39 2.21 16.77
CA ARG A 48 -2.04 1.64 16.56
C ARG A 48 -0.95 2.58 17.06
N MET A 49 -1.11 3.87 16.82
CA MET A 49 -0.15 4.89 17.24
C MET A 49 -0.11 5.02 18.78
N ALA A 50 -1.26 4.98 19.44
CA ALA A 50 -1.34 4.98 20.90
C ALA A 50 -0.62 3.76 21.50
N LYS A 51 -0.89 2.56 20.97
CA LYS A 51 -0.21 1.32 21.39
C LYS A 51 1.32 1.41 21.22
N TYR A 52 1.78 1.97 20.10
CA TYR A 52 3.21 2.16 19.87
C TYR A 52 3.84 3.17 20.84
N ARG A 53 3.12 4.27 21.17
CA ARG A 53 3.60 5.26 22.15
C ARG A 53 3.72 4.68 23.56
N GLU A 54 2.79 3.80 23.95
CA GLU A 54 2.83 3.11 25.24
C GLU A 54 3.97 2.07 25.30
N ASN A 55 4.28 1.43 24.16
CA ASN A 55 5.37 0.47 24.05
C ASN A 55 6.11 0.63 22.71
N PRO A 56 7.17 1.46 22.65
CA PRO A 56 7.94 1.67 21.43
C PRO A 56 8.61 0.40 20.89
N GLY A 57 8.86 -0.60 21.74
CA GLY A 57 9.37 -1.92 21.34
C GLY A 57 8.31 -2.85 20.72
N SER A 58 7.05 -2.42 20.63
CA SER A 58 6.00 -3.20 19.95
C SER A 58 6.02 -3.07 18.42
N GLY A 59 6.81 -2.14 17.89
CA GLY A 59 7.07 -2.03 16.46
C GLY A 59 8.05 -3.10 15.97
N MET A 60 8.16 -3.25 14.66
CA MET A 60 9.17 -4.07 14.01
C MET A 60 10.08 -3.18 13.17
N THR A 61 11.36 -3.49 13.14
CA THR A 61 12.29 -2.92 12.17
C THR A 61 11.94 -3.40 10.76
N ILE A 62 12.43 -2.67 9.75
CA ILE A 62 12.22 -3.05 8.35
C ILE A 62 12.83 -4.41 8.02
N ASP A 63 13.93 -4.77 8.66
CA ASP A 63 14.61 -6.04 8.44
C ASP A 63 13.82 -7.20 9.07
N GLU A 64 13.28 -7.02 10.27
CA GLU A 64 12.37 -7.99 10.90
C GLU A 64 11.10 -8.21 10.06
N LEU A 65 10.52 -7.13 9.50
CA LEU A 65 9.37 -7.22 8.62
C LEU A 65 9.70 -8.01 7.34
N ARG A 66 10.82 -7.69 6.68
CA ARG A 66 11.26 -8.40 5.48
C ARG A 66 11.51 -9.88 5.75
N ALA A 67 12.22 -10.20 6.84
CA ALA A 67 12.48 -11.58 7.24
C ALA A 67 11.17 -12.36 7.47
N ARG A 68 10.16 -11.72 8.08
CA ARG A 68 8.83 -12.34 8.26
C ARG A 68 8.15 -12.63 6.91
N LEU A 69 8.14 -11.66 6.00
CA LEU A 69 7.49 -11.82 4.69
C LEU A 69 8.14 -12.93 3.84
N GLU A 70 9.47 -13.02 3.86
CA GLU A 70 10.18 -14.10 3.16
C GLU A 70 9.90 -15.46 3.80
N ALA A 71 9.86 -15.55 5.12
CA ALA A 71 9.51 -16.79 5.82
C ALA A 71 8.07 -17.26 5.53
N ASP A 72 7.12 -16.33 5.30
CA ASP A 72 5.74 -16.68 4.94
C ASP A 72 5.57 -17.08 3.47
N ARG A 73 6.42 -16.59 2.56
CA ARG A 73 6.47 -17.00 1.14
C ARG A 73 7.07 -18.39 0.92
N ALA A 74 7.88 -18.87 1.86
CA ALA A 74 8.52 -20.18 1.79
C ALA A 74 7.64 -21.34 2.29
N LYS A 75 6.42 -21.04 2.78
CA LYS A 75 5.40 -22.02 3.19
C LYS A 75 4.43 -22.28 2.04
#